data_AF-A0A6A4QMW4-F1
#
_entry.id   AF-A0A6A4QMW4-F1
#
_cell.length_a   1.000
_cell.length_b   1.000
_cell.length_c   1.000
_cell.angle_alpha   90.00
_cell.angle_beta   90.00
_cell.angle_gamma   90.00
#
_symmetry.space_group_name_H-M   'P 1'
#
loop_
_entity.id
_entity.type
_entity.pdbx_description
1 polymer ?
#
loop_
_entity_poly.entity_id
_entity_poly.type
_entity_poly.pdbx_seq_one_letter_code
_entity_poly.pdbx_strand_id
1 'polypeptide(L)' 'MGRIVTGADDPVVLYVSDSNIQVIAYSEGRYRIFGEIIDIAVGNCLDRFARVLTLSNDPSPGYNIEQA' A
#
# COMPACT_ATOMS: atom_id res chain seq x y z
N MET A 1 -5.55 -10.16 4.52
CA MET A 1 -4.35 -10.92 4.92
C MET A 1 -3.77 -10.44 6.25
N GLY A 2 -3.51 -9.14 6.48
CA GLY A 2 -2.86 -8.63 7.70
C GLY A 2 -3.39 -9.16 9.04
N ARG A 3 -4.72 -9.11 9.29
CA ARG A 3 -5.33 -9.64 10.51
C ARG A 3 -5.07 -11.15 10.74
N ILE A 4 -5.18 -11.95 9.69
CA ILE A 4 -5.02 -13.41 9.74
C ILE A 4 -3.55 -13.79 9.94
N VAL A 5 -2.64 -13.10 9.25
CA VAL A 5 -1.19 -13.39 9.29
C VAL A 5 -0.58 -12.96 10.62
N THR A 6 -1.01 -11.82 11.17
CA THR A 6 -0.46 -11.27 12.43
C THR A 6 -1.15 -11.82 13.68
N GLY A 7 -2.33 -12.42 13.54
CA GLY A 7 -3.16 -12.83 14.68
C GLY A 7 -3.71 -11.66 15.49
N ALA A 8 -3.68 -10.43 14.96
CA ALA A 8 -4.18 -9.27 15.65
C ALA A 8 -5.71 -9.33 15.82
N ASP A 9 -6.21 -9.14 17.04
CA ASP A 9 -7.64 -9.31 17.36
C ASP A 9 -8.53 -8.22 16.75
N ASP A 10 -8.18 -6.93 16.89
CA ASP A 10 -8.93 -5.81 16.31
C ASP A 10 -7.99 -4.73 15.73
N PRO A 11 -7.32 -5.03 14.59
CA PRO A 11 -6.34 -4.11 14.03
C PRO A 11 -6.98 -3.03 13.17
N VAL A 12 -6.38 -1.85 13.19
CA VAL A 12 -6.48 -0.90 12.08
C VAL A 12 -5.50 -1.37 11.00
N VAL A 13 -6.01 -1.66 9.82
CA VAL A 13 -5.25 -2.19 8.68
C VAL A 13 -4.91 -1.05 7.73
N LEU A 14 -3.62 -0.79 7.56
CA LEU A 14 -3.13 0.05 6.46
C LEU A 14 -2.91 -0.86 5.23
N TYR A 15 -3.75 -0.70 4.22
CA TYR A 15 -3.65 -1.40 2.96
C TYR A 15 -2.91 -0.53 1.95
N VAL A 16 -1.70 -0.95 1.57
CA VAL A 16 -0.85 -0.26 0.60
C VAL A 16 -0.57 -1.19 -0.57
N SER A 17 -0.89 -0.74 -1.77
CA SER A 17 -0.55 -1.39 -3.03
C SER A 17 -0.24 -0.34 -4.10
N ASP A 18 0.08 -0.80 -5.31
CA ASP A 18 0.32 0.08 -6.46
C ASP A 18 -0.91 0.91 -6.84
N SER A 19 -2.11 0.41 -6.54
CA SER A 19 -3.38 1.06 -6.89
C SER A 19 -4.17 1.61 -5.70
N ASN A 20 -3.86 1.19 -4.47
CA ASN A 20 -4.66 1.53 -3.31
C ASN A 20 -3.79 1.97 -2.13
N ILE A 21 -4.24 3.02 -1.45
CA ILE A 21 -3.85 3.30 -0.07
C ILE A 21 -5.11 3.53 0.74
N GLN A 22 -5.37 2.66 1.72
CA GLN A 22 -6.59 2.72 2.52
C GLN A 22 -6.30 2.35 3.97
N VAL A 23 -6.89 3.11 4.89
CA VAL A 23 -6.94 2.81 6.33
C VAL A 23 -8.28 2.14 6.60
N ILE A 24 -8.26 0.87 6.95
CA ILE A 24 -9.45 0.02 7.09
C ILE A 24 -9.53 -0.49 8.52
N ALA A 25 -10.68 -0.37 9.17
CA ALA A 25 -10.89 -0.99 10.49
C ALA A 25 -12.28 -1.62 10.59
N TYR A 26 -12.46 -2.56 11.49
CA TYR A 26 -13.75 -3.19 11.75
C TYR A 26 -14.58 -2.29 12.66
N SER A 27 -15.77 -1.91 12.22
CA SER A 27 -16.68 -1.04 12.97
C SER A 27 -18.12 -1.37 12.63
N GLU A 28 -18.97 -1.48 13.66
CA GLU A 28 -20.41 -1.76 13.53
C GLU A 28 -20.71 -2.99 12.62
N GLY A 29 -19.97 -4.07 12.83
CA GLY A 29 -20.20 -5.32 12.10
C GLY A 29 -19.58 -5.40 10.69
N ARG A 30 -18.87 -4.37 10.23
CA ARG A 30 -18.29 -4.30 8.87
C ARG A 30 -16.88 -3.74 8.87
N TYR A 31 -16.07 -4.12 7.88
CA TYR A 31 -14.84 -3.40 7.57
C TYR A 31 -15.19 -2.10 6.85
N ARG A 32 -14.70 -0.98 7.36
CA ARG A 32 -14.94 0.36 6.82
C ARG A 32 -13.62 1.04 6.50
N ILE A 33 -13.63 1.83 5.43
CA ILE A 33 -12.50 2.69 5.05
C ILE A 33 -12.64 3.98 5.86
N PHE A 34 -11.68 4.24 6.74
CA PHE A 34 -11.59 5.45 7.55
C PHE A 34 -10.80 6.56 6.85
N GLY A 35 -9.93 6.19 5.92
CA GLY A 35 -9.20 7.13 5.09
C GLY A 35 -8.71 6.42 3.84
N GLU A 36 -8.70 7.14 2.72
CA GLU A 36 -8.14 6.66 1.47
C GLU A 36 -7.39 7.78 0.76
N ILE A 37 -6.53 7.39 -0.17
CA ILE A 37 -5.86 8.33 -1.05
C ILE A 37 -6.84 8.90 -2.08
N ILE A 38 -6.78 10.21 -2.31
CA ILE A 38 -7.68 10.95 -3.20
C ILE A 38 -7.08 11.23 -4.58
N ASP A 39 -5.81 10.91 -4.79
CA ASP A 39 -5.06 11.20 -6.01
C ASP A 39 -4.42 9.94 -6.61
N ILE A 40 -3.18 9.63 -6.25
CA ILE A 40 -2.41 8.50 -6.78
C ILE A 40 -1.92 7.63 -5.63
N ALA A 41 -2.08 6.32 -5.74
CA ALA A 41 -1.50 5.42 -4.77
C ALA A 41 0.03 5.49 -4.77
N VAL A 42 0.62 5.22 -3.61
CA VAL A 42 2.05 5.42 -3.35
C VAL A 42 2.90 4.48 -4.19
N GLY A 43 2.45 3.24 -4.44
CA GLY A 43 3.18 2.33 -5.32
C GLY A 43 3.24 2.86 -6.76
N ASN A 44 2.14 3.39 -7.31
CA ASN A 44 2.17 4.08 -8.62
C ASN A 44 3.05 5.35 -8.59
N CYS A 45 3.07 6.10 -7.48
CA CYS A 45 3.97 7.24 -7.33
C CYS A 45 5.45 6.81 -7.43
N LEU A 46 5.82 5.75 -6.70
CA LEU A 46 7.17 5.17 -6.72
C LEU A 46 7.50 4.60 -8.11
N ASP A 47 6.58 3.88 -8.75
CA ASP A 47 6.76 3.36 -10.10
C ASP A 47 7.04 4.46 -11.13
N ARG A 48 6.30 5.57 -11.05
CA ARG A 48 6.53 6.72 -11.92
C ARG A 48 7.89 7.36 -11.65
N PHE A 49 8.28 7.47 -10.39
CA PHE A 49 9.58 7.99 -10.01
C PHE A 49 10.73 7.10 -10.53
N ALA A 50 10.66 5.78 -10.35
CA ALA A 50 11.63 4.83 -10.89
C ALA A 50 11.77 4.94 -12.42
N ARG A 51 10.65 5.11 -13.13
CA ARG A 51 10.65 5.30 -14.60
C ARG A 51 11.37 6.57 -15.03
N VAL A 52 11.18 7.68 -14.31
CA VAL A 52 11.89 8.94 -14.59
C VAL A 52 13.40 8.77 -14.39
N LEU A 53 13.80 7.97 -13.39
CA LEU A 53 15.20 7.65 -13.12
C LEU A 53 15.77 6.50 -13.96
N THR A 54 14.99 5.93 -14.89
CA THR A 54 15.38 4.77 -15.72
C THR A 54 15.83 3.55 -14.92
N LEU A 55 15.28 3.36 -13.71
CA LEU A 55 15.56 2.19 -12.87
C LEU A 55 14.88 0.94 -13.44
N SER A 56 15.47 -0.23 -13.20
CA SER A 56 14.89 -1.52 -13.59
C SER A 56 13.55 -1.75 -12.88
N ASN A 57 12.63 -2.44 -13.54
CA ASN A 57 11.39 -2.91 -12.92
C ASN A 57 11.51 -4.32 -12.32
N ASP A 58 12.63 -5.00 -12.54
CA ASP A 58 12.89 -6.34 -12.00
C ASP A 58 13.77 -6.22 -10.74
N PRO A 59 13.39 -6.82 -9.59
CA PRO A 59 12.16 -7.60 -9.32
C PRO A 59 10.91 -6.73 -9.09
N SER A 60 11.07 -5.49 -8.63
CA SER A 60 10.03 -4.47 -8.61
C SER A 60 10.65 -3.06 -8.58
N PRO A 61 9.97 -2.03 -9.11
CA PRO A 61 10.51 -0.66 -9.12
C PRO A 61 10.69 -0.10 -7.71
N GLY A 62 9.73 -0.37 -6.81
CA GLY A 62 9.80 0.04 -5.41
C GLY A 62 11.00 -0.54 -4.66
N TYR A 63 11.32 -1.82 -4.89
CA TYR A 63 12.51 -2.44 -4.31
C TYR A 63 13.79 -1.77 -4.81
N ASN A 64 13.88 -1.50 -6.12
CA ASN A 64 15.06 -0.85 -6.69
C ASN A 64 15.24 0.61 -6.24
N ILE A 65 14.15 1.31 -5.90
CA ILE A 65 14.22 2.62 -5.25
C ILE A 65 14.76 2.52 -3.82
N GLU A 66 14.36 1.50 -3.05
CA GLU A 66 14.83 1.31 -1.67
C GLU A 66 16.34 1.02 -1.59
N GLN A 67 16.90 0.39 -2.62
CA GLN A 67 18.32 0.01 -2.66
C GLN A 67 19.26 1.12 -3.16
N ALA A 68 18.73 2.19 -3.77
CA ALA A 68 19.50 3.28 -4.37
C ALA A 68 19.86 4.37 -3.35
#